data_AF-A0A2N0LM05-F1
#
_entry.id   AF-A0A2N0LM05-F1
#
_cell.length_a   1.000
_cell.length_b   1.000
_cell.length_c   1.000
_cell.angle_alpha   90.00
_cell.angle_beta   90.00
_cell.angle_gamma   90.00
#
_symmetry.space_group_name_H-M   'P 1'
#
loop_
_entity.id
_entity.type
_entity.pdbx_description
1 polymer ?
#
loop_
_entity_poly.entity_id
_entity_poly.type
_entity_poly.pdbx_seq_one_letter_code
_entity_poly.pdbx_strand_id
1 'polypeptide(L)'
;MKVYSISIGDGRTTEELVAAAKYGYCHSQVISDNFPARAFKGKTVREIVLLSFDHALLSEEATAEAAKRGLERPFYEDALYFGIDYPEVQLAGPVAFLHDPWLGNHGRRDIICLWNNAGRRELGLEGFDDLWPPNYRLAFVRGATPGSQGSSD
;
A
#
# COMPACT_ATOMS: atom_id res chain seq x y z
N MET A 1 -14.62 5.00 -7.69
CA MET A 1 -13.73 4.02 -7.02
C MET A 1 -13.00 3.23 -8.10
N LYS A 2 -11.67 3.28 -8.13
CA LYS A 2 -10.86 2.48 -9.07
C LYS A 2 -10.29 1.26 -8.34
N VAL A 3 -10.26 0.13 -9.04
CA VAL A 3 -9.71 -1.14 -8.56
C VAL A 3 -8.52 -1.51 -9.45
N TYR A 4 -7.46 -2.00 -8.83
CA TYR A 4 -6.19 -2.35 -9.47
C TYR A 4 -5.79 -3.76 -9.02
N SER A 5 -5.45 -4.64 -9.96
CA SER A 5 -5.09 -6.02 -9.65
C SER A 5 -3.58 -6.18 -9.69
N ILE A 6 -2.98 -6.53 -8.55
CA ILE A 6 -1.55 -6.81 -8.44
C ILE A 6 -1.32 -8.31 -8.19
N SER A 7 -0.16 -8.81 -8.62
CA SER A 7 0.30 -10.16 -8.29
C SER A 7 1.48 -10.09 -7.32
N ILE A 8 1.28 -10.57 -6.09
CA ILE A 8 2.30 -10.54 -5.04
C ILE A 8 2.86 -11.94 -4.75
N GLY A 9 3.94 -12.03 -3.98
CA GLY A 9 4.45 -13.30 -3.46
C GLY A 9 5.31 -14.08 -4.44
N ASP A 10 6.11 -13.38 -5.27
CA ASP A 10 7.02 -14.02 -6.22
C ASP A 10 8.44 -14.31 -5.67
N GLY A 11 8.63 -14.09 -4.37
CA GLY A 11 9.88 -14.40 -3.65
C GLY A 11 10.90 -13.28 -3.63
N ARG A 12 10.64 -12.14 -4.29
CA ARG A 12 11.55 -10.99 -4.24
C ARG A 12 11.64 -10.37 -2.85
N THR A 13 12.84 -9.94 -2.47
CA THR A 13 13.06 -9.15 -1.27
C THR A 13 12.53 -7.72 -1.42
N THR A 14 12.46 -6.97 -0.32
CA THR A 14 12.04 -5.56 -0.37
C THR A 14 12.96 -4.73 -1.26
N GLU A 15 14.27 -4.93 -1.20
CA GLU A 15 15.24 -4.25 -2.05
C GLU A 15 15.03 -4.58 -3.53
N GLU A 16 14.75 -5.84 -3.87
CA GLU A 16 14.50 -6.26 -5.25
C GLU A 16 13.19 -5.65 -5.80
N LEU A 17 12.16 -5.55 -4.96
CA LEU A 17 10.90 -4.87 -5.33
C LEU A 17 11.11 -3.36 -5.54
N VAL A 18 11.83 -2.71 -4.64
CA VAL A 18 12.19 -1.29 -4.75
C VAL A 18 13.00 -1.02 -6.03
N ALA A 19 14.00 -1.86 -6.31
CA ALA A 19 14.84 -1.74 -7.51
C ALA A 19 14.01 -1.93 -8.79
N ALA A 20 13.10 -2.90 -8.81
CA ALA A 20 12.23 -3.16 -9.96
C ALA A 20 11.29 -1.99 -10.28
N ALA A 21 10.85 -1.25 -9.26
CA ALA A 21 9.94 -0.11 -9.43
C ALA A 21 10.62 1.13 -10.05
N LYS A 22 11.95 1.20 -10.09
CA LYS A 22 12.75 2.28 -10.69
C LYS A 22 12.36 3.69 -10.18
N TYR A 23 12.20 3.83 -8.87
CA TYR A 23 11.95 5.13 -8.27
C TYR A 23 13.15 6.07 -8.49
N GLY A 24 12.86 7.37 -8.64
CA GLY A 24 13.91 8.39 -8.63
C GLY A 24 14.39 8.73 -7.22
N TYR A 25 13.60 8.37 -6.20
CA TYR A 25 14.00 8.38 -4.79
C TYR A 25 13.30 7.26 -4.03
N CYS A 26 14.03 6.57 -3.16
CA CYS A 26 13.49 5.60 -2.21
C CYS A 26 14.00 5.93 -0.81
N HIS A 27 13.10 5.97 0.16
CA HIS A 27 13.46 6.16 1.55
C HIS A 27 14.36 5.01 2.04
N SER A 28 15.48 5.35 2.69
CA SER A 28 16.54 4.38 3.04
C SER A 28 16.13 3.34 4.09
N GLN A 29 15.02 3.56 4.79
CA GLN A 29 14.48 2.60 5.75
C GLN A 29 13.59 1.53 5.11
N VAL A 30 13.25 1.65 3.81
CA VAL A 30 12.46 0.63 3.09
C VAL A 30 13.39 -0.48 2.60
N ILE A 31 13.83 -1.30 3.55
CA ILE A 31 14.75 -2.43 3.39
C ILE A 31 14.18 -3.66 4.11
N SER A 32 14.70 -4.85 3.81
CA SER A 32 14.21 -6.12 4.34
C SER A 32 14.32 -6.22 5.86
N ASP A 33 15.29 -5.55 6.49
CA ASP A 33 15.43 -5.54 7.96
C ASP A 33 14.22 -4.86 8.66
N ASN A 34 13.62 -3.85 8.02
CA ASN A 34 12.49 -3.10 8.56
C ASN A 34 11.14 -3.57 7.99
N PHE A 35 11.15 -4.00 6.73
CA PHE A 35 9.99 -4.43 5.96
C PHE A 35 10.29 -5.81 5.33
N PRO A 36 10.33 -6.90 6.12
CA PRO A 36 10.76 -8.20 5.62
C PRO A 36 9.76 -8.81 4.65
N ALA A 37 10.16 -9.22 3.45
CA ALA A 37 9.23 -9.83 2.50
C ALA A 37 8.49 -11.04 3.12
N ARG A 38 7.16 -10.99 3.13
CA ARG A 38 6.33 -12.09 3.65
C ARG A 38 6.44 -13.33 2.77
N ALA A 39 6.51 -14.48 3.44
CA ALA A 39 6.40 -15.79 2.79
C ALA A 39 4.94 -16.08 2.41
N PHE A 40 4.51 -15.62 1.24
CA PHE A 40 3.23 -16.04 0.66
C PHE A 40 3.32 -17.50 0.17
N LYS A 41 2.23 -18.25 0.27
CA LYS A 41 2.14 -19.61 -0.29
C LYS A 41 1.96 -19.54 -1.82
N GLY A 42 2.99 -19.06 -2.51
CA GLY A 42 2.98 -18.79 -3.94
C GLY A 42 2.36 -17.45 -4.32
N LYS A 43 2.25 -17.22 -5.63
CA LYS A 43 1.70 -15.98 -6.18
C LYS A 43 0.23 -15.80 -5.79
N THR A 44 -0.10 -14.65 -5.26
CA THR A 44 -1.46 -14.29 -4.84
C THR A 44 -1.89 -13.01 -5.56
N VAL A 45 -3.09 -13.03 -6.14
CA VAL A 45 -3.70 -11.82 -6.72
C VAL A 45 -4.39 -11.03 -5.63
N ARG A 46 -4.17 -9.71 -5.60
CA ARG A 46 -4.83 -8.79 -4.67
C ARG A 46 -5.44 -7.63 -5.43
N GLU A 47 -6.61 -7.18 -4.98
CA GLU A 47 -7.34 -6.07 -5.58
C GLU A 47 -7.20 -4.83 -4.70
N ILE A 48 -6.39 -3.88 -5.15
CA ILE A 48 -6.16 -2.59 -4.49
C ILE A 48 -7.26 -1.62 -4.87
N VAL A 49 -7.89 -1.03 -3.86
CA VAL A 49 -8.95 -0.04 -3.97
C VAL A 49 -8.45 1.28 -3.43
N LEU A 50 -8.50 2.32 -4.26
CA LEU A 50 -8.12 3.67 -3.85
C LEU A 50 -9.36 4.46 -3.45
N LEU A 51 -9.36 4.96 -2.21
CA LEU A 51 -10.38 5.86 -1.69
C LEU A 51 -9.84 7.29 -1.61
N SER A 52 -10.68 8.26 -1.98
CA SER A 52 -10.43 9.68 -1.79
C SER A 52 -11.49 10.23 -0.84
N PHE A 53 -11.07 11.17 0.00
CA PHE A 53 -11.93 11.85 0.95
C PHE A 53 -11.86 13.35 0.67
N ASP A 54 -12.98 14.05 0.86
CA ASP A 54 -13.13 15.48 0.56
C ASP A 54 -12.63 16.40 1.70
N HIS A 55 -12.31 15.81 2.85
CA HIS A 55 -11.77 16.47 4.03
C HIS A 55 -10.54 15.72 4.55
N ALA A 56 -9.76 16.40 5.39
CA ALA A 56 -8.65 15.76 6.06
C ALA A 56 -9.16 14.82 7.16
N LEU A 57 -8.56 13.63 7.29
CA LEU A 57 -9.02 12.59 8.21
C LEU A 57 -7.87 11.75 8.76
N LEU A 58 -8.12 11.08 9.88
CA LEU A 58 -7.17 10.16 10.51
C LEU A 58 -7.17 8.78 9.84
N SER A 59 -6.07 8.03 10.01
CA SER A 59 -5.94 6.67 9.51
C SER A 59 -7.03 5.73 10.04
N GLU A 60 -7.41 5.88 11.31
CA GLU A 60 -8.45 5.10 11.97
C GLU A 60 -9.84 5.37 11.38
N GLU A 61 -10.14 6.63 11.07
CA GLU A 61 -11.41 7.04 10.43
C GLU A 61 -11.48 6.48 9.00
N ALA A 62 -10.40 6.64 8.22
CA ALA A 62 -10.30 6.09 6.88
C ALA A 62 -10.46 4.55 6.88
N THR A 63 -9.84 3.87 7.85
CA THR A 63 -9.94 2.41 8.01
C THR A 63 -11.36 1.98 8.39
N ALA A 64 -12.02 2.70 9.30
CA ALA A 64 -13.41 2.42 9.66
C ALA A 64 -14.36 2.60 8.47
N GLU A 65 -14.16 3.66 7.67
CA GLU A 65 -14.92 3.89 6.45
C GLU A 65 -14.67 2.83 5.37
N ALA A 66 -13.43 2.34 5.25
CA ALA A 66 -13.07 1.25 4.35
C ALA A 66 -13.72 -0.07 4.80
N ALA A 67 -13.70 -0.38 6.10
CA ALA A 67 -14.30 -1.59 6.65
C ALA A 67 -15.81 -1.67 6.41
N LYS A 68 -16.53 -0.53 6.51
CA LYS A 68 -17.97 -0.45 6.15
C LYS A 68 -18.25 -0.85 4.69
N ARG A 69 -17.24 -0.79 3.83
CA ARG A 69 -17.30 -1.15 2.40
C ARG A 69 -16.76 -2.55 2.10
N GLY A 70 -16.44 -3.35 3.13
CA GLY A 70 -15.84 -4.68 2.99
C GLY A 70 -14.38 -4.64 2.51
N LEU A 71 -13.68 -3.53 2.76
CA LEU A 71 -12.27 -3.40 2.45
C LEU A 71 -11.43 -3.62 3.71
N GLU A 72 -10.25 -4.19 3.51
CA GLU A 72 -9.28 -4.47 4.56
C GLU A 72 -8.03 -3.61 4.37
N ARG A 73 -7.21 -3.52 5.42
CA ARG A 73 -5.91 -2.84 5.34
C ARG A 73 -4.96 -3.63 4.43
N PRO A 74 -4.15 -2.94 3.61
CA PRO A 74 -3.16 -3.61 2.78
C PRO A 74 -1.99 -4.13 3.62
N PHE A 75 -1.13 -4.95 3.02
CA PHE A 75 0.23 -5.16 3.49
C PHE A 75 1.16 -4.08 2.91
N TYR A 76 2.33 -3.83 3.49
CA TYR A 76 3.28 -2.91 2.86
C TYR A 76 3.78 -3.46 1.51
N GLU A 77 3.87 -4.79 1.35
CA GLU A 77 4.22 -5.38 0.06
C GLU A 77 3.24 -5.00 -1.04
N ASP A 78 1.94 -4.83 -0.71
CA ASP A 78 0.95 -4.37 -1.68
C ASP A 78 1.38 -3.04 -2.31
N ALA A 79 1.96 -2.13 -1.53
CA ALA A 79 2.48 -0.86 -2.01
C ALA A 79 3.69 -1.03 -2.95
N LEU A 80 4.60 -1.94 -2.60
CA LEU A 80 5.81 -2.20 -3.39
C LEU A 80 5.47 -2.80 -4.75
N TYR A 81 4.60 -3.81 -4.78
CA TYR A 81 4.11 -4.41 -6.03
C TYR A 81 3.26 -3.43 -6.83
N PHE A 82 2.39 -2.66 -6.18
CA PHE A 82 1.59 -1.64 -6.85
C PHE A 82 2.45 -0.59 -7.55
N GLY A 83 3.54 -0.15 -6.92
CA GLY A 83 4.49 0.77 -7.54
C GLY A 83 5.26 0.18 -8.72
N ILE A 84 5.32 -1.14 -8.88
CA ILE A 84 5.87 -1.79 -10.07
C ILE A 84 4.81 -1.84 -11.18
N ASP A 85 3.60 -2.31 -10.84
CA ASP A 85 2.56 -2.62 -11.82
C ASP A 85 1.83 -1.38 -12.35
N TYR A 86 1.74 -0.33 -11.52
CA TYR A 86 0.96 0.89 -11.80
C TYR A 86 1.76 2.19 -11.55
N PRO A 87 2.94 2.35 -12.21
CA PRO A 87 3.85 3.46 -11.94
C PRO A 87 3.27 4.84 -12.25
N GLU A 88 2.29 4.92 -13.17
CA GLU A 88 1.60 6.15 -13.55
C GLU A 88 0.61 6.64 -12.50
N VAL A 89 0.13 5.76 -11.61
CA VAL A 89 -0.92 6.15 -10.66
C VAL A 89 -0.39 7.21 -9.69
N GLN A 90 0.81 7.05 -9.14
CA GLN A 90 1.40 8.04 -8.22
C GLN A 90 1.73 9.36 -8.91
N LEU A 91 1.85 9.41 -10.24
CA LEU A 91 2.06 10.66 -10.98
C LEU A 91 0.85 11.58 -10.94
N ALA A 92 -0.36 11.01 -10.84
CA ALA A 92 -1.61 11.77 -10.72
C ALA A 92 -1.88 12.30 -9.29
N GLY A 93 -1.07 11.90 -8.30
CA GLY A 93 -1.21 12.33 -6.90
C GLY A 93 -0.60 11.34 -5.90
N PRO A 94 -0.48 11.71 -4.62
CA PRO A 94 0.02 10.79 -3.61
C PRO A 94 -0.92 9.59 -3.40
N VAL A 95 -0.33 8.43 -3.08
CA VAL A 95 -1.05 7.21 -2.67
C VAL A 95 -0.43 6.67 -1.39
N ALA A 96 -1.18 6.70 -0.28
CA ALA A 96 -0.74 6.12 1.00
C ALA A 96 -1.37 4.74 1.20
N PHE A 97 -0.58 3.76 1.62
CA PHE A 97 -1.04 2.40 1.88
C PHE A 97 -1.19 2.21 3.39
N LEU A 98 -2.44 2.18 3.89
CA LEU A 98 -2.72 2.12 5.33
C LEU A 98 -2.47 0.71 5.94
N HIS A 99 -1.30 0.13 5.68
CA HIS A 99 -0.86 -1.14 6.26
C HIS A 99 -0.52 -0.99 7.75
N ASP A 100 -0.28 -2.11 8.44
CA ASP A 100 0.20 -2.08 9.83
C ASP A 100 1.50 -1.27 9.92
N PRO A 101 1.54 -0.19 10.72
CA PRO A 101 2.66 0.74 10.68
C PRO A 101 3.93 0.09 11.18
N TRP A 102 5.04 0.40 10.52
CA TRP A 102 6.37 0.12 11.02
C TRP A 102 6.70 1.12 12.13
N LEU A 103 7.15 0.63 13.29
CA LEU A 103 7.60 1.49 14.38
C LEU A 103 9.04 1.92 14.09
N GLY A 104 9.18 3.11 13.53
CA GLY A 104 10.47 3.66 13.12
C GLY A 104 11.30 4.19 14.28
N ASN A 105 12.48 4.72 13.94
CA ASN A 105 13.35 5.38 14.90
C ASN A 105 12.61 6.57 15.55
N HIS A 106 12.75 6.71 16.87
CA HIS A 106 12.04 7.70 17.72
C HIS A 106 10.56 7.38 18.00
N GLY A 107 10.09 6.18 17.66
CA GLY A 107 8.75 5.71 18.04
C GLY A 107 7.62 6.25 17.16
N ARG A 108 7.94 6.86 16.01
CA ARG A 108 6.93 7.24 15.02
C ARG A 108 6.37 5.99 14.33
N ARG A 109 5.05 5.96 14.13
CA ARG A 109 4.36 4.91 13.39
C ARG A 109 4.32 5.32 11.93
N ASP A 110 5.07 4.63 11.09
CA ASP A 110 5.27 4.99 9.68
C ASP A 110 4.62 3.97 8.73
N ILE A 111 4.05 4.46 7.64
CA ILE A 111 3.53 3.64 6.53
C ILE A 111 4.10 4.07 5.19
N ILE A 112 4.05 3.17 4.20
CA ILE A 112 4.52 3.42 2.85
C ILE A 112 3.58 4.37 2.11
N CYS A 113 4.18 5.38 1.48
CA CYS A 113 3.50 6.28 0.57
C CYS A 113 4.25 6.41 -0.77
N LEU A 114 3.49 6.46 -1.86
CA LEU A 114 3.99 6.69 -3.22
C LEU A 114 3.71 8.14 -3.61
N TRP A 115 4.74 8.86 -4.04
CA TRP A 115 4.63 10.27 -4.40
C TRP A 115 5.10 10.58 -5.81
N ASN A 116 4.71 11.77 -6.23
CA ASN A 116 5.29 12.47 -7.35
C ASN A 116 5.89 13.78 -6.85
N ASN A 117 7.19 13.96 -7.05
CA ASN A 117 7.89 15.20 -6.77
C ASN A 117 8.44 15.77 -8.09
N ALA A 118 7.77 16.78 -8.63
CA ALA A 118 8.15 17.43 -9.89
C ALA A 118 8.37 16.45 -11.07
N GLY A 119 7.53 15.41 -11.19
CA GLY A 119 7.63 14.36 -12.21
C GLY A 119 8.49 13.16 -11.80
N ARG A 120 9.21 13.25 -10.67
CA ARG A 120 9.98 12.14 -10.10
C ARG A 120 9.08 11.26 -9.24
N ARG A 121 9.10 9.96 -9.53
CA ARG A 121 8.45 8.95 -8.71
C ARG A 121 9.26 8.68 -7.45
N GLU A 122 8.62 8.77 -6.29
CA GLU A 122 9.26 8.54 -5.00
C GLU A 122 8.51 7.48 -4.17
N LEU A 123 9.28 6.72 -3.40
CA LEU A 123 8.82 5.82 -2.34
C LEU A 123 9.23 6.41 -0.99
N GLY A 124 8.24 6.80 -0.19
CA GLY A 124 8.42 7.50 1.08
C GLY A 124 7.74 6.78 2.25
N LEU A 125 7.99 7.33 3.45
CA LEU A 125 7.31 6.96 4.68
C LEU A 125 6.56 8.17 5.24
N GLU A 126 5.31 7.96 5.64
CA GLU A 126 4.43 8.96 6.24
C GLU A 126 3.90 8.52 7.60
N GLY A 127 3.67 9.49 8.48
CA GLY A 127 3.14 9.24 9.81
C GLY A 127 1.70 8.72 9.76
N PHE A 128 1.49 7.53 10.31
CA PHE A 128 0.16 6.93 10.44
C PHE A 128 -0.77 7.76 11.33
N ASP A 129 -0.20 8.47 12.30
CA ASP A 129 -0.90 9.33 13.27
C ASP A 129 -1.24 10.72 12.73
N ASP A 130 -0.73 11.08 11.55
CA ASP A 130 -0.97 12.38 10.94
C ASP A 130 -2.33 12.43 10.22
N LEU A 131 -2.84 13.65 9.99
CA LEU A 131 -4.03 13.86 9.17
C LEU A 131 -3.68 13.69 7.70
N TRP A 132 -4.43 12.82 7.01
CA TRP A 132 -4.35 12.68 5.56
C TRP A 132 -5.09 13.82 4.88
N PRO A 133 -4.42 14.67 4.07
CA PRO A 133 -5.10 15.74 3.37
C PRO A 133 -5.94 15.22 2.19
N PRO A 134 -6.95 15.98 1.71
CA PRO A 134 -7.88 15.54 0.66
C PRO A 134 -7.25 15.14 -0.68
N ASN A 135 -6.02 15.58 -0.95
CA ASN A 135 -5.29 15.21 -2.17
C ASN A 135 -4.69 13.79 -2.10
N TYR A 136 -4.69 13.14 -0.94
CA TYR A 136 -4.24 11.76 -0.80
C TYR A 136 -5.31 10.78 -1.26
N ARG A 137 -4.85 9.72 -1.92
CA ARG A 137 -5.63 8.52 -2.17
C ARG A 137 -5.16 7.45 -1.21
N LEU A 138 -6.07 6.94 -0.39
CA LEU A 138 -5.78 5.94 0.62
C LEU A 138 -6.08 4.56 0.04
N ALA A 139 -5.06 3.70 0.02
CA ALA A 139 -5.12 2.36 -0.57
C ALA A 139 -5.57 1.33 0.47
N PHE A 140 -6.53 0.52 0.05
CA PHE A 140 -7.07 -0.64 0.78
C PHE A 140 -7.13 -1.84 -0.15
N VAL A 141 -7.43 -3.01 0.40
CA VAL A 141 -7.62 -4.23 -0.38
C VAL A 141 -9.07 -4.70 -0.28
N ARG A 142 -9.60 -5.27 -1.36
CA ARG A 142 -10.89 -5.98 -1.25
C ARG A 142 -10.69 -7.21 -0.37
N GLY A 143 -11.50 -7.36 0.68
CA GLY A 143 -11.49 -8.56 1.52
C GLY A 143 -11.82 -9.80 0.69
N ALA A 144 -11.21 -10.94 1.06
CA ALA A 144 -11.58 -12.20 0.42
C ALA A 144 -13.07 -12.44 0.66
N THR A 145 -13.87 -12.49 -0.42
CA THR A 145 -15.29 -12.81 -0.27
C THR A 145 -15.38 -14.23 0.28
N PRO A 146 -16.01 -14.48 1.45
CA PRO A 146 -16.26 -15.84 1.90
C PRO A 146 -17.36 -16.41 1.00
N GLY A 147 -16.96 -17.03 -0.12
CA GLY A 147 -17.95 -17.41 -1.14
C GLY A 147 -17.40 -18.10 -2.37
N SER A 148 -16.46 -19.04 -2.22
CA SER A 148 -16.22 -20.09 -3.22
C SER A 148 -15.33 -21.19 -2.64
N GLN A 149 -15.79 -21.85 -1.58
CA GLN A 149 -15.43 -23.25 -1.37
C GLN A 149 -16.42 -24.07 -2.19
N GLY A 150 -15.95 -24.63 -3.30
CA GLY A 150 -16.70 -25.63 -4.03
C GLY A 150 -16.85 -26.86 -3.14
N SER A 151 -18.07 -27.11 -2.69
CA SER A 151 -18.47 -28.42 -2.17
C SER A 151 -18.68 -29.33 -3.37
N SER A 152 -17.69 -30.17 -3.65
CA SER A 152 -17.93 -31.44 -4.33
C SER A 152 -18.22 -32.48 -3.26
N ASP A 153 -19.43 -33.04 -3.28
CA ASP A 153 -19.74 -34.41 -2.87
C ASP A 153 -20.75 -34.97 -3.88
#